data_AF-A0A832R0Q2-F1
#
_entry.id   AF-A0A832R0Q2-F1
#
_cell.length_a   1.000
_cell.length_b   1.000
_cell.length_c   1.000
_cell.angle_alpha   90.00
_cell.angle_beta   90.00
_cell.angle_gamma   90.00
#
_symmetry.space_group_name_H-M   'P 1'
#
loop_
_entity.id
_entity.type
_entity.pdbx_description
1 polymer ?
#
loop_
_entity_poly.entity_id
_entity_poly.type
_entity_poly.pdbx_seq_one_letter_code
_entity_poly.pdbx_strand_id
1 'polypeptide(L)'
;WMSAKKDALVNIGGFLALNDDDLAAKCQAILVLGEGFPTYGGLAGRDLEAIAQGLTEVLDEEYMRYRIRSVEFIAERLVEAGVPIFEPAGGHAIYLDAKRFLPHIPPEQLPGQALSVALYLEGGVRSVEIGSVMFGKWGADGKFVGAPNELVRLAIPRRVYTQSHMEYLVEVIIEVYKKRETIGGIRFDKETPILRHFTSTFLPA
;
A
#
# COMPACT_ATOMS: atom_id res chain seq x y z
N TRP A 1 18.78 7.18 2.19
CA TRP A 1 18.61 5.71 2.22
C TRP A 1 17.56 5.31 1.20
N MET A 2 17.63 4.10 0.65
CA MET A 2 16.65 3.56 -0.31
C MET A 2 16.26 2.15 0.12
N SER A 3 14.96 1.83 0.02
CA SER A 3 14.49 0.44 0.11
C SER A 3 14.52 -0.19 -1.28
N ALA A 4 15.38 -1.20 -1.46
CA ALA A 4 15.55 -1.90 -2.72
C ALA A 4 14.32 -2.74 -3.10
N LYS A 5 13.46 -3.07 -2.14
CA LYS A 5 12.21 -3.83 -2.29
C LYS A 5 11.16 -3.23 -3.26
N LYS A 6 11.44 -2.08 -3.88
CA LYS A 6 10.54 -1.35 -4.78
C LYS A 6 11.14 -1.29 -6.17
N ASP A 7 11.82 -0.20 -6.50
CA ASP A 7 12.35 0.03 -7.85
C ASP A 7 13.70 -0.65 -8.11
N ALA A 8 14.32 -1.31 -7.12
CA ALA A 8 15.40 -2.25 -7.43
C ALA A 8 14.89 -3.67 -7.73
N LEU A 9 13.58 -3.87 -7.89
CA LEU A 9 12.96 -5.11 -8.40
C LEU A 9 13.27 -6.40 -7.60
N VAL A 10 13.61 -6.28 -6.33
CA VAL A 10 13.95 -7.40 -5.44
C VAL A 10 12.95 -7.61 -4.30
N ASN A 11 13.03 -8.76 -3.64
CA ASN A 11 12.14 -9.13 -2.54
C ASN A 11 12.60 -8.59 -1.16
N ILE A 12 13.90 -8.36 -0.98
CA ILE A 12 14.51 -7.88 0.28
C ILE A 12 15.64 -6.88 -0.01
N GLY A 13 16.03 -6.13 1.01
CA GLY A 13 17.22 -5.28 0.99
C GLY A 13 16.98 -3.78 0.80
N GLY A 14 18.07 -3.05 0.95
CA GLY A 14 18.15 -1.60 0.93
C GLY A 14 19.59 -1.16 1.19
N PHE A 15 19.85 0.14 0.99
CA PHE A 15 21.17 0.70 1.18
C PHE A 15 21.11 2.17 1.58
N LEU A 16 22.21 2.67 2.14
CA LEU A 16 22.43 4.07 2.43
C LEU A 16 23.58 4.56 1.54
N ALA A 17 23.30 5.55 0.69
CA ALA A 17 24.29 6.27 -0.09
C ALA A 17 24.47 7.68 0.51
N LEU A 18 25.72 8.12 0.62
CA LEU A 18 26.13 9.39 1.21
C LEU A 18 27.26 9.99 0.36
N ASN A 19 27.33 11.31 0.32
CA ASN A 19 28.42 12.05 -0.33
C ASN A 19 29.46 12.58 0.67
N ASP A 20 29.29 12.29 1.97
CA ASP A 20 30.14 12.75 3.08
C ASP A 20 30.82 11.54 3.73
N ASP A 21 32.15 11.51 3.65
CA ASP A 21 32.96 10.38 4.12
C ASP A 21 32.97 10.24 5.65
N ASP A 22 32.96 11.36 6.38
CA ASP A 22 32.93 11.36 7.85
C ASP A 22 31.60 10.83 8.36
N LEU A 23 30.50 11.20 7.69
CA LEU A 23 29.17 10.68 7.98
C LEU A 23 29.08 9.19 7.59
N ALA A 24 29.65 8.79 6.45
CA ALA A 24 29.68 7.41 6.01
C ALA A 24 30.40 6.51 7.02
N ALA A 25 31.55 6.94 7.55
CA ALA A 25 32.29 6.22 8.57
C ALA A 25 31.47 6.04 9.87
N LYS A 26 30.77 7.08 10.32
CA LYS A 26 29.87 7.01 11.48
C LYS A 26 28.70 6.03 11.24
N CYS A 27 28.09 6.08 10.06
CA CYS A 27 27.01 5.16 9.71
C CYS A 27 27.49 3.70 9.59
N GLN A 28 28.69 3.46 9.04
CA GLN A 28 29.29 2.12 8.98
C GLN A 28 29.51 1.52 10.38
N ALA A 29 29.97 2.33 11.33
CA ALA A 29 30.13 1.89 12.72
C ALA A 29 28.80 1.44 13.35
N ILE A 30 27.70 2.17 13.08
CA ILE A 30 26.35 1.80 13.54
C ILE A 30 25.84 0.54 12.82
N LEU A 31 26.08 0.43 11.52
CA LEU A 31 25.66 -0.71 10.70
C LEU A 31 26.25 -2.04 11.21
N VAL A 32 27.53 -2.05 11.63
CA VAL A 32 28.19 -3.21 12.25
C VAL A 32 27.46 -3.70 13.51
N LEU A 33 26.89 -2.78 14.30
CA LEU A 33 26.21 -3.11 15.54
C LEU A 33 24.80 -3.66 15.33
N GLY A 34 24.11 -3.26 14.25
CA GLY A 34 22.69 -3.54 14.06
C GLY A 34 22.35 -4.53 12.93
N GLU A 35 23.04 -4.45 11.79
CA GLU A 35 22.62 -5.11 10.55
C GLU A 35 23.65 -6.13 10.05
N GLY A 36 24.94 -5.80 10.13
CA GLY A 36 26.03 -6.63 9.60
C GLY A 36 27.26 -5.82 9.21
N PHE A 37 28.20 -6.38 8.46
CA PHE A 37 29.44 -5.68 8.07
C PHE A 37 29.23 -4.75 6.85
N PRO A 38 30.03 -3.67 6.65
CA PRO A 38 29.84 -2.72 5.54
C PRO A 38 29.81 -3.31 4.13
N THR A 39 30.37 -4.51 3.92
CA THR A 39 30.36 -5.17 2.61
C THR A 39 29.10 -5.98 2.32
N TYR A 40 28.22 -6.23 3.31
CA TYR A 40 26.99 -7.00 3.10
C TYR A 40 25.75 -6.49 3.84
N GLY A 41 25.89 -5.74 4.93
CA GLY A 41 24.79 -5.04 5.60
C GLY A 41 23.58 -5.91 5.95
N GLY A 42 23.81 -7.14 6.41
CA GLY A 42 22.73 -8.09 6.75
C GLY A 42 22.11 -8.84 5.56
N LEU A 43 22.63 -8.66 4.35
CA LEU A 43 22.14 -9.30 3.14
C LEU A 43 23.05 -10.46 2.72
N ALA A 44 22.47 -11.51 2.13
CA ALA A 44 23.28 -12.54 1.50
C ALA A 44 23.90 -11.99 0.21
N GLY A 45 25.06 -12.50 -0.21
CA GLY A 45 25.73 -12.04 -1.43
C GLY A 45 24.84 -12.10 -2.68
N ARG A 46 24.00 -13.14 -2.80
CA ARG A 46 23.00 -13.26 -3.88
C ARG A 46 21.93 -12.16 -3.88
N ASP A 47 21.58 -11.63 -2.71
CA ASP A 47 20.58 -10.56 -2.60
C ASP A 47 21.21 -9.22 -3.04
N LEU A 48 22.49 -9.00 -2.73
CA LEU A 48 23.25 -7.85 -3.22
C LEU A 48 23.36 -7.87 -4.75
N GLU A 49 23.67 -9.04 -5.33
CA GLU A 49 23.73 -9.22 -6.78
C GLU A 49 22.37 -8.95 -7.45
N ALA A 50 21.29 -9.48 -6.88
CA ALA A 50 19.94 -9.23 -7.37
C ALA A 50 19.56 -7.73 -7.31
N ILE A 51 19.99 -7.01 -6.26
CA ILE A 51 19.78 -5.55 -6.16
C ILE A 51 20.52 -4.82 -7.27
N ALA A 52 21.80 -5.15 -7.50
CA ALA A 52 22.60 -4.51 -8.55
C ALA A 52 21.98 -4.73 -9.94
N GLN A 53 21.56 -5.96 -10.23
CA GLN A 53 20.87 -6.30 -11.47
C GLN A 53 19.53 -5.56 -11.60
N GLY A 54 18.69 -5.58 -10.57
CA GLY A 54 17.37 -4.94 -10.61
C GLY A 54 17.41 -3.41 -10.73
N LEU A 55 18.43 -2.76 -10.16
CA LEU A 55 18.69 -1.33 -10.37
C LEU A 55 19.09 -1.00 -11.81
N THR A 56 19.67 -1.94 -12.54
CA THR A 56 19.97 -1.77 -13.97
C THR A 56 18.71 -1.99 -14.80
N GLU A 57 17.94 -3.03 -14.51
CA GLU A 57 16.70 -3.38 -15.22
C GLU A 57 15.63 -2.28 -15.11
N VAL A 58 15.50 -1.63 -13.95
CA VAL A 58 14.46 -0.60 -13.75
C VAL A 58 14.66 0.65 -14.61
N LEU A 59 15.87 0.87 -15.13
CA LEU A 59 16.19 2.01 -15.98
C LEU A 59 15.70 1.82 -17.43
N ASP A 60 15.23 0.63 -17.80
CA ASP A 60 14.59 0.39 -19.09
C ASP A 60 13.29 1.20 -19.18
N GLU A 61 13.24 2.14 -20.14
CA GLU A 61 12.11 3.04 -20.34
C GLU A 61 10.83 2.31 -20.76
N GLU A 62 10.92 1.22 -21.51
CA GLU A 62 9.76 0.45 -21.95
C GLU A 62 9.17 -0.35 -20.78
N TYR A 63 10.02 -0.88 -19.91
CA TYR A 63 9.58 -1.45 -18.64
C TYR A 63 8.85 -0.39 -17.78
N MET A 64 9.41 0.80 -17.63
CA MET A 64 8.80 1.88 -16.85
C MET A 64 7.47 2.36 -17.44
N ARG A 65 7.41 2.49 -18.77
CA ARG A 65 6.18 2.81 -19.51
C ARG A 65 5.09 1.77 -19.25
N TYR A 66 5.42 0.49 -19.40
CA TYR A 66 4.49 -0.62 -19.11
C TYR A 66 3.98 -0.56 -17.66
N ARG A 67 4.90 -0.43 -16.70
CA ARG A 67 4.62 -0.40 -15.26
C ARG A 67 3.64 0.71 -14.87
N ILE A 68 3.81 1.91 -15.44
CA ILE A 68 2.98 3.08 -15.13
C ILE A 68 1.64 2.93 -15.84
N ARG A 69 1.65 2.51 -17.11
CA ARG A 69 0.43 2.35 -17.91
C ARG A 69 -0.54 1.34 -17.31
N SER A 70 -0.05 0.26 -16.68
CA SER A 70 -0.93 -0.70 -15.99
C SER A 70 -1.75 -0.05 -14.86
N VAL A 71 -1.18 0.91 -14.14
CA VAL A 71 -1.89 1.63 -13.05
C VAL A 71 -2.82 2.69 -13.64
N GLU A 72 -2.35 3.43 -14.63
CA GLU A 72 -3.15 4.43 -15.35
C GLU A 72 -4.41 3.82 -15.97
N PHE A 73 -4.29 2.65 -16.61
CA PHE A 73 -5.41 1.91 -17.16
C PHE A 73 -6.51 1.64 -16.12
N ILE A 74 -6.14 1.17 -14.93
CA ILE A 74 -7.13 0.93 -13.86
C ILE A 74 -7.82 2.25 -13.47
N ALA A 75 -7.04 3.33 -13.31
CA ALA A 75 -7.57 4.63 -12.93
C ALA A 75 -8.60 5.14 -13.95
N GLU A 76 -8.27 5.13 -15.24
CA GLU A 76 -9.17 5.53 -16.33
C GLU A 76 -10.49 4.77 -16.28
N ARG A 77 -10.42 3.44 -16.14
CA ARG A 77 -11.60 2.58 -16.12
C ARG A 77 -12.48 2.80 -14.90
N LEU A 78 -11.88 3.05 -13.74
CA LEU A 78 -12.61 3.33 -12.50
C LEU A 78 -13.28 4.71 -12.53
N VAL A 79 -12.58 5.74 -13.04
CA VAL A 79 -13.12 7.09 -13.20
C VAL A 79 -14.29 7.08 -14.18
N GLU A 80 -14.17 6.38 -15.32
CA GLU A 80 -15.25 6.23 -16.29
C GLU A 80 -16.48 5.53 -15.69
N ALA A 81 -16.27 4.59 -14.76
CA ALA A 81 -17.33 3.91 -14.03
C ALA A 81 -17.91 4.72 -12.84
N GLY A 82 -17.39 5.93 -12.60
CA GLY A 82 -17.81 6.80 -11.50
C GLY A 82 -17.31 6.37 -10.12
N VAL A 83 -16.36 5.43 -10.05
CA VAL A 83 -15.77 4.99 -8.78
C VAL A 83 -14.85 6.08 -8.23
N PRO A 84 -15.03 6.55 -6.99
CA PRO A 84 -14.22 7.61 -6.43
C PRO A 84 -12.82 7.09 -6.07
N ILE A 85 -11.80 7.65 -6.73
CA ILE A 85 -10.40 7.40 -6.44
C ILE A 85 -9.68 8.71 -6.09
N PHE A 86 -8.49 8.60 -5.51
CA PHE A 86 -7.58 9.72 -5.36
C PHE A 86 -6.88 10.00 -6.70
N GLU A 87 -6.98 11.23 -7.19
CA GLU A 87 -6.51 11.64 -8.51
C GLU A 87 -5.43 12.73 -8.46
N PRO A 88 -4.49 12.74 -9.41
CA PRO A 88 -4.24 11.71 -10.42
C PRO A 88 -3.70 10.42 -9.77
N ALA A 89 -3.87 9.28 -10.45
CA ALA A 89 -3.31 8.03 -9.97
C ALA A 89 -1.77 8.11 -9.89
N GLY A 90 -1.21 7.54 -8.82
CA GLY A 90 0.23 7.45 -8.65
C GLY A 90 0.84 6.35 -9.53
N GLY A 91 2.17 6.29 -9.56
CA GLY A 91 2.87 5.29 -10.36
C GLY A 91 2.73 3.86 -9.85
N HIS A 92 2.38 3.60 -8.58
CA HIS A 92 2.48 2.27 -7.95
C HIS A 92 1.21 1.65 -7.40
N ALA A 93 0.13 2.40 -7.31
CA ALA A 93 -1.11 1.96 -6.69
C ALA A 93 -2.29 2.82 -7.10
N ILE A 94 -3.47 2.24 -6.99
CA ILE A 94 -4.74 2.97 -6.94
C ILE A 94 -5.13 3.16 -5.47
N TYR A 95 -5.69 4.32 -5.15
CA TYR A 95 -6.25 4.62 -3.84
C TYR A 95 -7.74 4.91 -4.03
N LEU A 96 -8.61 4.01 -3.58
CA LEU A 96 -10.05 4.28 -3.54
C LEU A 96 -10.33 5.24 -2.39
N ASP A 97 -11.15 6.27 -2.63
CA ASP A 97 -11.64 7.17 -1.57
C ASP A 97 -12.84 6.50 -0.90
N ALA A 98 -12.59 5.78 0.20
CA ALA A 98 -13.59 5.00 0.89
C ALA A 98 -14.69 5.87 1.51
N LYS A 99 -14.40 7.12 1.87
CA LYS A 99 -15.40 8.06 2.39
C LYS A 99 -16.43 8.42 1.32
N ARG A 100 -15.98 8.64 0.08
CA ARG A 100 -16.88 8.85 -1.06
C ARG A 100 -17.49 7.56 -1.59
N PHE A 101 -16.80 6.43 -1.43
CA PHE A 101 -17.27 5.11 -1.85
C PHE A 101 -18.41 4.60 -0.96
N LEU A 102 -18.32 4.83 0.36
CA LEU A 102 -19.26 4.37 1.38
C LEU A 102 -19.73 5.55 2.25
N PRO A 103 -20.45 6.54 1.69
CA PRO A 103 -20.78 7.78 2.39
C PRO A 103 -21.71 7.59 3.60
N HIS A 104 -22.41 6.46 3.68
CA HIS A 104 -23.27 6.07 4.79
C HIS A 104 -22.52 5.48 5.99
N ILE A 105 -21.23 5.15 5.86
CA ILE A 105 -20.42 4.61 6.95
C ILE A 105 -19.56 5.72 7.56
N PRO A 106 -19.82 6.12 8.82
CA PRO A 106 -19.04 7.17 9.46
C PRO A 106 -17.63 6.66 9.85
N PRO A 107 -16.64 7.55 10.06
CA PRO A 107 -15.24 7.15 10.30
C PRO A 107 -15.02 6.19 11.48
N GLU A 108 -15.81 6.31 12.54
CA GLU A 108 -15.77 5.41 13.71
C GLU A 108 -16.20 3.96 13.39
N GLN A 109 -16.86 3.77 12.24
CA GLN A 109 -17.21 2.46 11.67
C GLN A 109 -16.27 2.05 10.52
N LEU A 110 -15.12 2.71 10.41
CA LEU A 110 -13.95 2.27 9.63
C LEU A 110 -14.26 1.96 8.15
N PRO A 111 -14.74 2.93 7.35
CA PRO A 111 -15.16 2.70 5.97
C PRO A 111 -14.06 2.11 5.08
N GLY A 112 -12.79 2.49 5.27
CA GLY A 112 -11.67 1.89 4.52
C GLY A 112 -11.46 0.40 4.82
N GLN A 113 -11.69 -0.02 6.07
CA GLN A 113 -11.57 -1.41 6.45
C GLN A 113 -12.76 -2.23 5.93
N ALA A 114 -13.97 -1.67 6.03
CA ALA A 114 -15.19 -2.24 5.47
C ALA A 114 -15.05 -2.49 3.97
N LEU A 115 -14.57 -1.50 3.22
CA LEU A 115 -14.33 -1.62 1.78
C LEU A 115 -13.26 -2.68 1.46
N SER A 116 -12.18 -2.75 2.25
CA SER A 116 -11.13 -3.76 2.05
C SER A 116 -11.65 -5.19 2.25
N VAL A 117 -12.52 -5.39 3.25
CA VAL A 117 -13.20 -6.68 3.48
C VAL A 117 -14.16 -7.00 2.34
N ALA A 118 -14.94 -6.03 1.87
CA ALA A 118 -15.89 -6.24 0.77
C ALA A 118 -15.19 -6.63 -0.55
N LEU A 119 -14.06 -6.01 -0.88
CA LEU A 119 -13.24 -6.39 -2.04
C LEU A 119 -12.72 -7.82 -1.94
N TYR A 120 -12.30 -8.24 -0.75
CA TYR A 120 -11.84 -9.60 -0.51
C TYR A 120 -12.97 -10.62 -0.62
N LEU A 121 -14.14 -10.32 -0.05
CA LEU A 121 -15.31 -11.22 -0.11
C LEU A 121 -15.88 -11.35 -1.53
N GLU A 122 -15.90 -10.26 -2.30
CA GLU A 122 -16.44 -10.30 -3.66
C GLU A 122 -15.50 -10.97 -4.64
N GLY A 123 -14.22 -10.59 -4.64
CA GLY A 123 -13.30 -10.97 -5.72
C GLY A 123 -12.02 -11.64 -5.27
N GLY A 124 -11.86 -11.93 -3.97
CA GLY A 124 -10.58 -12.42 -3.43
C GLY A 124 -9.45 -11.39 -3.49
N VAL A 125 -9.78 -10.11 -3.68
CA VAL A 125 -8.80 -9.03 -3.84
C VAL A 125 -8.39 -8.52 -2.46
N ARG A 126 -7.10 -8.64 -2.13
CA ARG A 126 -6.55 -8.07 -0.90
C ARG A 126 -6.01 -6.66 -1.14
N SER A 127 -6.67 -5.68 -0.55
CA SER A 127 -6.22 -4.29 -0.45
C SER A 127 -5.64 -3.99 0.94
N VAL A 128 -5.17 -2.76 1.14
CA VAL A 128 -4.71 -2.26 2.44
C VAL A 128 -5.41 -0.95 2.75
N GLU A 129 -6.04 -0.87 3.91
CA GLU A 129 -6.58 0.37 4.45
C GLU A 129 -5.44 1.34 4.80
N ILE A 130 -5.62 2.61 4.42
CA ILE A 130 -4.77 3.75 4.74
C ILE A 130 -5.69 4.88 5.21
N GLY A 131 -6.31 4.67 6.37
CA GLY A 131 -7.36 5.54 6.88
C GLY A 131 -7.47 5.50 8.40
N SER A 132 -8.70 5.51 8.91
CA SER A 132 -8.97 5.54 10.34
C SER A 132 -8.36 4.37 11.12
N VAL A 133 -8.22 3.16 10.57
CA VAL A 133 -7.51 2.08 11.29
C VAL A 133 -6.05 2.43 11.46
N MET A 134 -5.37 2.95 10.43
CA MET A 134 -3.96 3.28 10.51
C MET A 134 -3.67 4.56 11.31
N PHE A 135 -4.49 5.60 11.15
CA PHE A 135 -4.18 6.97 11.61
C PHE A 135 -5.25 7.63 12.48
N GLY A 136 -6.42 7.01 12.63
CA GLY A 136 -7.41 7.49 13.60
C GLY A 136 -6.87 7.40 15.03
N LYS A 137 -7.59 8.02 15.97
CA LYS A 137 -7.21 7.99 17.39
C LYS A 137 -8.41 8.28 18.28
N TRP A 138 -8.27 7.94 19.55
CA TRP A 138 -9.22 8.32 20.60
C TRP A 138 -8.77 9.63 21.24
N GLY A 139 -9.66 10.62 21.28
CA GLY A 139 -9.45 11.88 21.99
C GLY A 139 -9.43 11.67 23.51
N ALA A 140 -8.94 12.68 24.24
CA ALA A 140 -8.94 12.66 25.71
C ALA A 140 -10.37 12.62 26.30
N ASP A 141 -11.37 13.04 25.53
CA ASP A 141 -12.79 12.99 25.84
C ASP A 141 -13.44 11.63 25.49
N GLY A 142 -12.66 10.66 25.02
CA GLY A 142 -13.12 9.35 24.59
C GLY A 142 -13.79 9.32 23.21
N LYS A 143 -13.82 10.44 22.47
CA LYS A 143 -14.40 10.47 21.13
C LYS A 143 -13.42 9.97 20.08
N PHE A 144 -13.94 9.27 19.07
CA PHE A 144 -13.14 8.86 17.93
C PHE A 144 -12.82 10.05 17.03
N VAL A 145 -11.55 10.21 16.68
CA VAL A 145 -11.06 11.17 15.69
C VAL A 145 -10.58 10.35 14.50
N GLY A 146 -11.33 10.42 13.41
CA GLY A 146 -11.00 9.71 12.16
C GLY A 146 -9.73 10.26 11.49
N ALA A 147 -9.19 9.49 10.56
CA ALA A 147 -8.07 9.93 9.75
C ALA A 147 -8.46 11.11 8.82
N PRO A 148 -7.51 11.96 8.41
CA PRO A 148 -7.78 13.03 7.45
C PRO A 148 -8.34 12.53 6.12
N ASN A 149 -7.90 11.34 5.68
CA ASN A 149 -8.38 10.66 4.48
C ASN A 149 -8.74 9.21 4.82
N GLU A 150 -9.81 8.69 4.22
CA GLU A 150 -10.19 7.28 4.30
C GLU A 150 -9.85 6.60 2.97
N LEU A 151 -8.63 6.09 2.84
CA LEU A 151 -8.18 5.51 1.58
C LEU A 151 -8.05 3.99 1.66
N VAL A 152 -8.33 3.32 0.55
CA VAL A 152 -8.01 1.89 0.36
C VAL A 152 -7.01 1.75 -0.78
N ARG A 153 -5.81 1.30 -0.45
CA ARG A 153 -4.70 1.16 -1.39
C ARG A 153 -4.69 -0.22 -2.05
N LEU A 154 -4.71 -0.22 -3.38
CA LEU A 154 -4.47 -1.34 -4.25
C LEU A 154 -3.05 -1.21 -4.83
N ALA A 155 -2.07 -1.75 -4.11
CA ALA A 155 -0.67 -1.70 -4.53
C ALA A 155 -0.39 -2.78 -5.59
N ILE A 156 0.24 -2.39 -6.69
CA ILE A 156 0.54 -3.30 -7.81
C ILE A 156 2.02 -3.74 -7.74
N PRO A 157 2.31 -5.02 -7.43
CA PRO A 157 3.65 -5.57 -7.50
C PRO A 157 4.18 -5.54 -8.94
N ARG A 158 5.47 -5.21 -9.07
CA ARG A 158 6.14 -5.07 -10.36
C ARG A 158 6.32 -6.44 -11.02
N ARG A 159 5.95 -6.58 -12.30
CA ARG A 159 6.12 -7.80 -13.13
C ARG A 159 5.43 -9.07 -12.59
N VAL A 160 4.38 -8.93 -11.79
CA VAL A 160 3.63 -10.09 -11.23
C VAL A 160 2.31 -10.33 -11.95
N TYR A 161 1.54 -9.27 -12.17
CA TYR A 161 0.19 -9.36 -12.74
C TYR A 161 0.18 -8.94 -14.21
N THR A 162 -0.84 -9.42 -14.92
CA THR A 162 -1.05 -9.20 -16.36
C THR A 162 -2.22 -8.25 -16.59
N GLN A 163 -2.44 -7.85 -17.83
CA GLN A 163 -3.59 -7.03 -18.23
C GLN A 163 -4.94 -7.63 -17.77
N SER A 164 -5.16 -8.93 -17.96
CA SER A 164 -6.39 -9.60 -17.52
C SER A 164 -6.60 -9.56 -16.01
N HIS A 165 -5.53 -9.56 -15.21
CA HIS A 165 -5.65 -9.35 -13.76
C HIS A 165 -6.05 -7.90 -13.42
N MET A 166 -5.58 -6.91 -14.20
CA MET A 166 -5.99 -5.51 -14.02
C MET A 166 -7.46 -5.31 -14.41
N GLU A 167 -7.92 -5.96 -15.48
CA GLU A 167 -9.32 -5.97 -15.90
C GLU A 167 -10.21 -6.63 -14.86
N TYR A 168 -9.82 -7.80 -14.36
CA TYR A 168 -10.53 -8.48 -13.28
C TYR A 168 -10.62 -7.61 -12.02
N LEU A 169 -9.53 -6.92 -11.65
CA LEU A 169 -9.53 -6.00 -10.53
C LEU A 169 -10.54 -4.85 -10.72
N VAL A 170 -10.57 -4.25 -11.92
CA VAL A 170 -11.54 -3.20 -12.27
C VAL A 170 -12.97 -3.73 -12.15
N GLU A 171 -13.27 -4.90 -12.69
CA GLU A 171 -14.60 -5.52 -12.63
C GLU A 171 -15.05 -5.74 -11.18
N VAL A 172 -14.19 -6.33 -10.34
CA VAL A 172 -14.49 -6.56 -8.91
C VAL A 172 -14.79 -5.24 -8.20
N ILE A 173 -13.99 -4.19 -8.42
CA ILE A 173 -14.21 -2.89 -7.77
C ILE A 173 -15.55 -2.28 -8.20
N ILE A 174 -15.88 -2.37 -9.50
CA ILE A 174 -17.14 -1.85 -10.04
C ILE A 174 -18.33 -2.63 -9.46
N GLU A 175 -18.27 -3.96 -9.36
CA GLU A 175 -19.32 -4.76 -8.74
C GLU A 175 -19.51 -4.42 -7.26
N VAL A 176 -18.41 -4.25 -6.51
CA VAL A 176 -18.45 -3.76 -5.13
C VAL A 176 -19.06 -2.36 -5.04
N TYR A 177 -18.76 -1.48 -6.00
CA TYR A 177 -19.33 -0.13 -6.04
C TYR A 177 -20.83 -0.14 -6.32
N LYS A 178 -21.33 -1.03 -7.17
CA LYS A 178 -22.78 -1.17 -7.45
C LYS A 178 -23.57 -1.57 -6.21
N LYS A 179 -23.01 -2.45 -5.36
CA LYS A 179 -23.64 -2.92 -4.11
C LYS A 179 -23.22 -2.15 -2.86
N ARG A 180 -22.55 -1.00 -3.01
CA ARG A 180 -21.93 -0.25 -1.90
C ARG A 180 -22.87 0.05 -0.72
N GLU A 181 -24.15 0.29 -0.99
CA GLU A 181 -25.17 0.58 0.03
C GLU A 181 -25.46 -0.62 0.93
N THR A 182 -25.14 -1.85 0.50
CA THR A 182 -25.30 -3.06 1.31
C THR A 182 -24.09 -3.34 2.21
N ILE A 183 -23.00 -2.58 2.07
CA ILE A 183 -21.81 -2.76 2.88
C ILE A 183 -22.04 -2.09 4.24
N GLY A 184 -21.92 -2.88 5.30
CA GLY A 184 -22.01 -2.40 6.68
C GLY A 184 -20.68 -1.91 7.24
N GLY A 185 -20.76 -1.10 8.30
CA GLY A 185 -19.61 -0.64 9.06
C GLY A 185 -18.88 -1.78 9.80
N ILE A 186 -17.66 -1.48 10.23
CA ILE A 186 -16.81 -2.38 11.01
C ILE A 186 -16.32 -1.67 12.27
N ARG A 187 -16.23 -2.41 13.38
CA ARG A 187 -15.65 -1.92 14.64
C ARG A 187 -14.51 -2.81 15.12
N PHE A 188 -13.63 -2.25 15.95
CA PHE A 188 -12.61 -3.04 16.64
C PHE A 188 -13.26 -4.07 17.58
N ASP A 189 -12.74 -5.28 17.51
CA ASP A 189 -12.96 -6.33 18.52
C ASP A 189 -11.79 -6.33 19.50
N LYS A 190 -10.57 -6.37 18.96
CA LYS A 190 -9.33 -6.14 19.70
C LYS A 190 -8.49 -5.08 19.00
N GLU A 191 -8.25 -3.97 19.67
CA GLU A 191 -7.38 -2.90 19.20
C GLU A 191 -5.97 -3.05 19.78
N THR A 192 -4.95 -3.15 18.90
CA THR A 192 -3.53 -3.24 19.32
C THR A 192 -2.96 -1.84 19.59
N PRO A 193 -2.13 -1.62 20.62
CA PRO A 193 -1.67 -0.26 20.99
C PRO A 193 -0.65 0.37 20.04
N ILE A 194 0.12 -0.43 19.29
CA ILE A 194 1.17 0.04 18.40
C ILE A 194 0.92 -0.54 17.01
N LEU A 195 0.99 0.32 15.98
CA LEU A 195 0.78 -0.03 14.57
C LEU A 195 -0.48 -0.88 14.37
N ARG A 196 -1.59 -0.39 14.93
CA ARG A 196 -2.84 -1.14 15.14
C ARG A 196 -3.44 -1.78 13.87
N HIS A 197 -3.12 -1.26 12.68
CA HIS A 197 -3.54 -1.80 11.39
C HIS A 197 -2.95 -3.19 11.06
N PHE A 198 -1.90 -3.65 11.74
CA PHE A 198 -1.30 -4.97 11.44
C PHE A 198 -2.04 -6.14 12.08
N THR A 199 -2.42 -6.02 13.36
CA THR A 199 -2.86 -7.17 14.16
C THR A 199 -4.14 -6.95 14.96
N SER A 200 -4.83 -5.82 14.77
CA SER A 200 -6.15 -5.64 15.35
C SER A 200 -7.17 -6.56 14.69
N THR A 201 -8.16 -6.99 15.46
CA THR A 201 -9.30 -7.79 14.97
C THR A 201 -10.56 -6.94 14.94
N PHE A 202 -11.54 -7.38 14.14
CA PHE A 202 -12.73 -6.61 13.86
C PHE A 202 -13.99 -7.48 13.83
N LEU A 203 -15.13 -6.84 14.07
CA LEU A 203 -16.47 -7.42 13.95
C LEU A 203 -17.37 -6.43 13.18
N PRO A 204 -18.50 -6.91 12.61
CA PRO A 204 -19.55 -6.02 12.12
C PRO A 204 -19.96 -4.99 13.20
N ALA A 205 -20.17 -3.74 12.77
CA ALA A 205 -20.60 -2.66 13.64
C ALA A 205 -22.06 -2.80 14.08
#